data_AF-A0A154L8V9-F1
#
_entry.id   AF-A0A154L8V9-F1
#
_cell.length_a   1.000
_cell.length_b   1.000
_cell.length_c   1.000
_cell.angle_alpha   90.00
_cell.angle_beta   90.00
_cell.angle_gamma   90.00
#
_symmetry.space_group_name_H-M   'P 1'
#
loop_
_entity.id
_entity.type
_entity.pdbx_description
1 polymer ?
#
loop_
_entity_poly.entity_id
_entity_poly.type
_entity_poly.pdbx_seq_one_letter_code
_entity_poly.pdbx_strand_id
1 'polypeptide(L)'
;MKPGVTMIRTVTIGILGISLSACQTVNTAPAPSPMPSQTSLAPASVSDPGSIAFRINPSGNGAYYGWQMQVVKASRNKGFKPFTTEQLSAGQMKEYTLWPDSYLVRVSRLGELKSESWVDVLPGEVTVVYADYGLFSEDVKISREPDPARIDPNIDTTIWRIPITTTYGPEVMFAHDGYRAEYIGPQNNGNPVGTGTVEITRNEQPFAEIDNADITGDKITGDIEYADGREVDGEYLSDSRQIEPGSTTKWPDGTSFTGTYRVFDPREGELRMADGNVWQGPVRERKPAGQGRLTWWEGGWMELPEGSAFPSQTGQFVCGGETVAAGDCYYYGGKKLSGPDELATLMERDRQLAAKAAAEEAARKAASETTQPQATAQSGCRNASGTFRDNTGNSTLKLDSPGQGNGNFVSYTYGSAQKFRFEIGFTYVTTPDSISVTYGNGTYSDAATGQVLQRMSAPSGTVSCRFDGNLLVMDGVEYRQ
;
A
#
# COMPACT_ATOMS: atom_id res chain seq x y z
N MET A 1 17.93 37.18 -77.10
CA MET A 1 17.42 38.58 -77.12
C MET A 1 18.18 39.37 -76.08
N LYS A 2 18.78 40.49 -76.51
CA LYS A 2 19.49 41.50 -75.71
C LYS A 2 18.48 42.41 -74.94
N PRO A 3 18.92 43.35 -74.08
CA PRO A 3 18.34 43.65 -72.77
C PRO A 3 17.62 45.00 -72.70
N GLY A 4 17.14 45.38 -71.51
CA GLY A 4 16.62 46.72 -71.20
C GLY A 4 17.10 47.22 -69.84
N VAL A 5 18.06 48.14 -69.86
CA VAL A 5 18.51 49.04 -68.78
C VAL A 5 17.84 50.40 -68.99
N THR A 6 17.54 51.16 -67.93
CA THR A 6 17.54 52.66 -67.82
C THR A 6 17.00 53.07 -66.43
N MET A 7 17.34 54.18 -65.76
CA MET A 7 18.52 55.02 -65.55
C MET A 7 18.08 56.11 -64.54
N ILE A 8 18.83 56.28 -63.45
CA ILE A 8 19.18 57.49 -62.66
C ILE A 8 18.31 58.77 -62.79
N ARG A 9 17.98 59.41 -61.63
CA ARG A 9 18.20 60.86 -61.45
C ARG A 9 18.40 61.29 -59.98
N THR A 10 19.63 61.68 -59.69
CA THR A 10 20.05 62.52 -58.55
C THR A 10 19.60 63.96 -58.79
N VAL A 11 19.11 64.64 -57.75
CA VAL A 11 19.05 66.11 -57.72
C VAL A 11 19.70 66.59 -56.43
N THR A 12 20.86 67.20 -56.60
CA THR A 12 21.58 67.97 -55.60
C THR A 12 21.02 69.40 -55.63
N ILE A 13 20.56 69.93 -54.51
CA ILE A 13 20.42 71.37 -54.31
C ILE A 13 21.27 71.72 -53.10
N GLY A 14 22.41 72.34 -53.36
CA GLY A 14 23.16 73.12 -52.38
C GLY A 14 22.92 74.59 -52.66
N ILE A 15 22.51 75.36 -51.65
CA ILE A 15 22.60 76.82 -51.67
C ILE A 15 23.07 77.32 -50.29
N LEU A 16 24.24 77.97 -50.37
CA LEU A 16 24.83 79.05 -49.58
C LEU A 16 24.43 79.26 -48.11
N GLY A 17 25.47 79.29 -47.28
CA GLY A 17 25.39 79.82 -45.92
C GLY A 17 25.47 81.35 -45.86
N ILE A 18 25.26 81.86 -44.65
CA ILE A 18 25.91 83.04 -44.06
C ILE A 18 26.00 82.76 -42.55
N SER A 19 27.10 83.25 -42.00
CA SER A 19 27.73 82.99 -40.72
C SER A 19 27.22 83.84 -39.54
N LEU A 20 27.60 83.37 -38.34
CA LEU A 20 27.97 84.08 -37.10
C LEU A 20 26.97 84.09 -35.92
N SER A 21 27.44 83.39 -34.89
CA SER A 21 27.51 83.78 -33.47
C SER A 21 26.28 83.57 -32.59
N ALA A 22 26.30 82.44 -31.88
CA ALA A 22 25.95 82.44 -30.47
C ALA A 22 26.83 81.42 -29.71
N CYS A 23 27.27 81.87 -28.54
CA CYS A 23 28.28 81.26 -27.68
C CYS A 23 27.98 79.83 -27.23
N GLN A 24 29.09 79.14 -26.93
CA GLN A 24 29.17 77.88 -26.24
C GLN A 24 28.50 77.94 -24.85
N THR A 25 27.66 76.95 -24.56
CA THR A 25 27.57 76.35 -23.22
C THR A 25 27.65 74.84 -23.39
N VAL A 26 28.66 74.26 -22.76
CA VAL A 26 28.94 72.83 -22.70
C VAL A 26 27.76 72.13 -22.04
N ASN A 27 27.00 71.36 -22.81
CA ASN A 27 26.18 70.27 -22.28
C ASN A 27 26.74 68.97 -22.86
N THR A 28 27.60 68.30 -22.10
CA THR A 28 27.87 66.89 -22.28
C THR A 28 26.58 66.13 -22.03
N ALA A 29 25.92 65.68 -23.10
CA ALA A 29 24.86 64.69 -23.00
C ALA A 29 25.43 63.44 -22.31
N PRO A 30 24.75 62.84 -21.32
CA PRO A 30 25.17 61.56 -20.78
C PRO A 30 25.16 60.53 -21.90
N ALA A 31 26.21 59.69 -21.96
CA ALA A 31 26.22 58.53 -22.82
C ALA A 31 24.94 57.70 -22.57
N PRO A 32 24.32 57.10 -23.60
CA PRO A 32 23.17 56.23 -23.40
C PRO A 32 23.58 55.12 -22.44
N SER A 33 22.91 55.05 -21.29
CA SER A 33 23.08 53.95 -20.34
C SER A 33 22.90 52.63 -21.08
N PRO A 34 23.74 51.60 -20.81
CA PRO A 34 23.50 50.29 -21.37
C PRO A 34 22.11 49.83 -20.92
N MET A 35 21.29 49.38 -21.87
CA MET A 35 20.02 48.71 -21.58
C MET A 35 20.28 47.62 -20.52
N PRO A 36 19.42 47.49 -19.48
CA PRO A 36 19.57 46.39 -18.54
C PRO A 36 19.55 45.09 -19.34
N SER A 37 20.61 44.31 -19.17
CA SER A 37 20.75 42.99 -19.80
C SER A 37 19.50 42.20 -19.48
N GLN A 38 18.79 41.72 -20.51
CA GLN A 38 17.72 40.74 -20.33
C GLN A 38 18.37 39.53 -19.68
N THR A 39 18.15 39.34 -18.39
CA THR A 39 18.56 38.13 -17.68
C THR A 39 17.84 36.98 -18.36
N SER A 40 18.53 36.20 -19.18
CA SER A 40 17.96 35.00 -19.78
C SER A 40 17.72 34.01 -18.65
N LEU A 41 16.45 33.81 -18.28
CA LEU A 41 16.04 32.77 -17.34
C LEU A 41 16.60 31.43 -17.81
N ALA A 42 17.16 30.64 -16.89
CA ALA A 42 17.54 29.27 -17.20
C ALA A 42 16.30 28.49 -17.70
N PRO A 43 16.45 27.56 -18.67
CA PRO A 43 15.33 26.72 -19.10
C PRO A 43 14.82 25.88 -17.93
N ALA A 44 13.50 25.65 -17.86
CA ALA A 44 12.93 24.77 -16.84
C ALA A 44 13.32 23.32 -17.10
N SER A 45 13.59 22.56 -16.05
CA SER A 45 13.71 21.11 -16.15
C SER A 45 12.34 20.49 -16.41
N VAL A 46 12.30 19.33 -17.09
CA VAL A 46 11.06 18.55 -17.26
C VAL A 46 10.48 18.04 -15.95
N SER A 47 11.31 17.97 -14.90
CA SER A 47 10.94 17.62 -13.53
C SER A 47 10.52 18.82 -12.68
N ASP A 48 10.67 20.05 -13.18
CA ASP A 48 10.21 21.23 -12.44
C ASP A 48 8.68 21.20 -12.41
N PRO A 49 8.06 21.47 -11.25
CA PRO A 49 6.63 21.65 -11.20
C PRO A 49 6.21 22.91 -11.99
N GLY A 50 4.97 22.92 -12.43
CA GLY A 50 4.29 24.16 -12.81
C GLY A 50 3.34 24.60 -11.72
N SER A 51 2.54 25.62 -11.99
CA SER A 51 1.45 26.01 -11.10
C SER A 51 0.23 26.47 -11.88
N ILE A 52 -0.95 26.32 -11.28
CA ILE A 52 -2.17 26.97 -11.75
C ILE A 52 -2.60 28.04 -10.74
N ALA A 53 -2.82 29.26 -11.21
CA ALA A 53 -3.30 30.37 -10.39
C ALA A 53 -4.71 30.78 -10.81
N PHE A 54 -5.62 30.93 -9.86
CA PHE A 54 -6.92 31.55 -10.10
C PHE A 54 -6.89 33.00 -9.65
N ARG A 55 -7.16 33.94 -10.58
CA ARG A 55 -7.14 35.39 -10.33
C ARG A 55 -8.45 36.02 -10.78
N ILE A 56 -8.98 36.94 -9.98
CA ILE A 56 -10.14 37.76 -10.34
C ILE A 56 -9.63 39.15 -10.71
N ASN A 57 -9.83 39.54 -11.96
CA ASN A 57 -9.41 40.84 -12.46
C ASN A 57 -10.54 41.87 -12.28
N PRO A 58 -10.34 42.94 -11.50
CA PRO A 58 -11.37 43.96 -11.32
C PRO A 58 -11.42 44.90 -12.55
N SER A 59 -12.08 44.49 -13.62
CA SER A 59 -12.17 45.27 -14.88
C SER A 59 -13.35 46.26 -14.98
N GLY A 60 -14.21 46.38 -13.97
CA GLY A 60 -15.36 47.31 -13.97
C GLY A 60 -16.13 47.34 -12.65
N ASN A 61 -17.15 48.18 -12.51
CA ASN A 61 -17.94 48.31 -11.26
C ASN A 61 -18.95 47.15 -11.09
N GLY A 62 -18.90 46.42 -9.96
CA GLY A 62 -19.87 45.35 -9.65
C GLY A 62 -19.49 44.47 -8.46
N ALA A 63 -20.27 43.42 -8.19
CA ALA A 63 -20.04 42.52 -7.06
C ALA A 63 -19.19 41.31 -7.47
N TYR A 64 -17.94 41.25 -6.99
CA TYR A 64 -16.93 40.27 -7.39
C TYR A 64 -16.92 38.96 -6.60
N TYR A 65 -17.95 38.70 -5.79
CA TYR A 65 -17.98 37.54 -4.91
C TYR A 65 -18.51 36.29 -5.63
N GLY A 66 -18.18 35.12 -5.07
CA GLY A 66 -18.77 33.84 -5.45
C GLY A 66 -18.09 33.11 -6.60
N TRP A 67 -16.93 33.59 -7.07
CA TRP A 67 -16.12 32.90 -8.08
C TRP A 67 -15.34 31.75 -7.45
N GLN A 68 -15.37 30.60 -8.11
CA GLN A 68 -14.63 29.40 -7.71
C GLN A 68 -14.04 28.73 -8.93
N MET A 69 -12.83 28.20 -8.75
CA MET A 69 -12.20 27.30 -9.70
C MET A 69 -12.16 25.90 -9.11
N GLN A 70 -12.53 24.91 -9.91
CA GLN A 70 -12.37 23.50 -9.59
C GLN A 70 -11.43 22.88 -10.61
N VAL A 71 -10.42 22.16 -10.13
CA VAL A 71 -9.57 21.33 -10.98
C VAL A 71 -9.97 19.87 -10.74
N VAL A 72 -10.61 19.29 -11.75
CA VAL A 72 -11.42 18.07 -11.60
C VAL A 72 -10.60 16.82 -11.81
N LYS A 73 -9.67 16.84 -12.76
CA LYS A 73 -8.77 15.71 -13.06
C LYS A 73 -7.56 16.17 -13.88
N ALA A 74 -6.46 15.44 -13.73
CA ALA A 74 -5.35 15.45 -14.65
C ALA A 74 -5.66 14.58 -15.88
N SER A 75 -5.00 14.83 -17.01
CA SER A 75 -5.20 14.06 -18.25
C SER A 75 -4.47 12.73 -18.20
N ARG A 76 -3.23 12.72 -17.69
CA ARG A 76 -2.31 11.58 -17.71
C ARG A 76 -1.63 11.30 -16.38
N ASN A 77 -1.28 12.34 -15.61
CA ASN A 77 -0.60 12.18 -14.32
C ASN A 77 -1.47 11.38 -13.34
N LYS A 78 -0.87 10.42 -12.65
CA LYS A 78 -1.56 9.59 -11.66
C LYS A 78 -1.42 10.18 -10.26
N GLY A 79 -2.30 9.77 -9.35
CA GLY A 79 -2.29 10.27 -7.96
C GLY A 79 -2.79 11.71 -7.79
N PHE A 80 -3.29 12.37 -8.85
CA PHE A 80 -3.88 13.71 -8.74
C PHE A 80 -5.12 13.69 -7.84
N LYS A 81 -5.16 14.62 -6.89
CA LYS A 81 -6.26 14.87 -5.95
C LYS A 81 -7.04 16.09 -6.45
N PRO A 82 -8.28 15.93 -6.92
CA PRO A 82 -9.13 17.05 -7.34
C PRO A 82 -9.33 18.04 -6.21
N PHE A 83 -9.38 19.32 -6.55
CA PHE A 83 -9.57 20.38 -5.56
C PHE A 83 -10.48 21.49 -6.10
N THR A 84 -11.05 22.23 -5.16
CA THR A 84 -11.86 23.41 -5.42
C THR A 84 -11.31 24.55 -4.59
N THR A 85 -11.17 25.72 -5.20
CA THR A 85 -10.79 26.93 -4.46
C THR A 85 -11.91 27.36 -3.53
N GLU A 86 -11.55 28.04 -2.45
CA GLU A 86 -12.51 28.89 -1.75
C GLU A 86 -13.11 29.94 -2.71
N GLN A 87 -14.23 30.55 -2.30
CA GLN A 87 -14.79 31.67 -3.05
C GLN A 87 -13.84 32.86 -2.95
N LEU A 88 -13.30 33.28 -4.10
CA LEU A 88 -12.42 34.44 -4.17
C LEU A 88 -13.23 35.72 -4.42
N SER A 89 -12.69 36.82 -3.92
CA SER A 89 -13.11 38.21 -4.17
C SER A 89 -12.08 38.92 -5.06
N ALA A 90 -12.44 40.08 -5.60
CA ALA A 90 -11.53 40.88 -6.43
C ALA A 90 -10.18 41.14 -5.74
N GLY A 91 -9.10 40.98 -6.49
CA GLY A 91 -7.73 41.15 -6.00
C GLY A 91 -7.18 39.97 -5.19
N GLN A 92 -8.00 38.95 -4.88
CA GLN A 92 -7.49 37.72 -4.30
C GLN A 92 -6.93 36.80 -5.39
N MET A 93 -5.91 36.04 -5.01
CA MET A 93 -5.35 34.98 -5.83
C MET A 93 -5.07 33.74 -4.98
N LYS A 94 -5.23 32.58 -5.60
CA LYS A 94 -4.77 31.30 -5.06
C LYS A 94 -4.01 30.56 -6.12
N GLU A 95 -2.92 29.95 -5.73
CA GLU A 95 -2.02 29.25 -6.63
C GLU A 95 -1.75 27.85 -6.11
N TYR A 96 -1.77 26.86 -6.98
CA TYR A 96 -1.56 25.46 -6.66
C TYR A 96 -0.41 24.93 -7.50
N THR A 97 0.60 24.38 -6.84
CA THR A 97 1.71 23.69 -7.51
C THR A 97 1.22 22.35 -8.04
N LEU A 98 1.53 22.06 -9.30
CA LEU A 98 1.07 20.88 -10.02
C LEU A 98 2.21 20.30 -10.86
N TRP A 99 2.16 18.99 -11.07
CA TRP A 99 3.06 18.35 -12.04
C TRP A 99 2.65 18.73 -13.48
N PRO A 100 3.59 18.91 -14.41
CA PRO A 100 3.26 19.21 -15.81
C PRO A 100 2.30 18.19 -16.44
N ASP A 101 1.13 18.67 -16.88
CA ASP A 101 0.07 17.91 -17.56
C ASP A 101 -1.02 18.89 -18.08
N SER A 102 -2.05 18.35 -18.73
CA SER A 102 -3.30 19.05 -19.00
C SER A 102 -4.34 18.72 -17.93
N TYR A 103 -5.04 19.74 -17.42
CA TYR A 103 -6.01 19.62 -16.33
C TYR A 103 -7.40 20.09 -16.75
N LEU A 104 -8.45 19.35 -16.37
CA LEU A 104 -9.83 19.79 -16.60
C LEU A 104 -10.21 20.82 -15.53
N VAL A 105 -10.31 22.08 -15.95
CA VAL A 105 -10.64 23.21 -15.08
C VAL A 105 -12.08 23.65 -15.33
N ARG A 106 -12.83 23.79 -14.25
CA ARG A 106 -14.17 24.38 -14.22
C ARG A 106 -14.12 25.69 -13.45
N VAL A 107 -14.71 26.73 -14.03
CA VAL A 107 -14.88 28.01 -13.34
C VAL A 107 -16.37 28.25 -13.19
N SER A 108 -16.79 28.49 -11.95
CA SER A 108 -18.19 28.75 -11.61
C SER A 108 -18.33 30.05 -10.83
N ARG A 109 -19.49 30.68 -10.95
CA ARG A 109 -19.87 31.85 -10.16
C ARG A 109 -21.20 31.59 -9.49
N LEU A 110 -21.26 31.71 -8.16
CA LEU A 110 -22.47 31.46 -7.37
C LEU A 110 -23.10 30.08 -7.66
N GLY A 111 -22.26 29.08 -7.96
CA GLY A 111 -22.66 27.72 -8.32
C GLY A 111 -23.01 27.50 -9.79
N GLU A 112 -23.10 28.55 -10.62
CA GLU A 112 -23.35 28.42 -12.05
C GLU A 112 -22.03 28.23 -12.81
N LEU A 113 -21.92 27.18 -13.62
CA LEU A 113 -20.75 26.90 -14.44
C LEU A 113 -20.63 27.95 -15.56
N LYS A 114 -19.47 28.62 -15.61
CA LYS A 114 -19.17 29.66 -16.61
C LYS A 114 -18.19 29.17 -17.68
N SER A 115 -17.25 28.31 -17.31
CA SER A 115 -16.29 27.73 -18.24
C SER A 115 -15.88 26.32 -17.81
N GLU A 116 -15.67 25.44 -18.77
CA GLU A 116 -15.04 24.13 -18.60
C GLU A 116 -14.06 23.92 -19.76
N SER A 117 -12.77 23.75 -19.45
CA SER A 117 -11.74 23.54 -20.47
C SER A 117 -10.54 22.78 -19.94
N TRP A 118 -9.78 22.19 -20.85
CA TRP A 118 -8.47 21.63 -20.55
C TRP A 118 -7.43 22.75 -20.52
N VAL A 119 -6.63 22.80 -19.46
CA VAL A 119 -5.64 23.82 -19.19
C VAL A 119 -4.29 23.17 -18.99
N ASP A 120 -3.32 23.54 -19.83
CA ASP A 120 -1.96 23.01 -19.74
C ASP A 120 -1.18 23.72 -18.64
N VAL A 121 -0.52 22.93 -17.80
CA VAL A 121 0.46 23.38 -16.81
C VAL A 121 1.83 22.91 -17.30
N LEU A 122 2.75 23.85 -17.46
CA LEU A 122 4.10 23.60 -18.00
C LEU A 122 5.17 23.72 -16.90
N PRO A 123 6.32 23.03 -17.06
CA PRO A 123 7.40 23.10 -16.08
C PRO A 123 7.90 24.53 -15.88
N GLY A 124 7.98 24.98 -14.63
CA GLY A 124 8.52 26.30 -14.27
C GLY A 124 7.70 27.50 -14.78
N GLU A 125 6.43 27.28 -15.14
CA GLU A 125 5.47 28.32 -15.52
C GLU A 125 4.26 28.33 -14.59
N VAL A 126 3.62 29.50 -14.50
CA VAL A 126 2.32 29.69 -13.84
C VAL A 126 1.27 29.88 -14.92
N THR A 127 0.35 28.94 -15.02
CA THR A 127 -0.85 29.08 -15.85
C THR A 127 -1.91 29.82 -15.06
N VAL A 128 -2.24 31.03 -15.48
CA VAL A 128 -3.20 31.90 -14.79
C VAL A 128 -4.56 31.80 -15.46
N VAL A 129 -5.57 31.39 -14.69
CA VAL A 129 -6.99 31.44 -15.07
C VAL A 129 -7.58 32.73 -14.53
N TYR A 130 -7.87 33.66 -15.44
CA TYR A 130 -8.52 34.92 -15.16
C TYR A 130 -10.03 34.79 -15.31
N ALA A 131 -10.77 35.23 -14.29
CA ALA A 131 -12.16 35.62 -14.46
C ALA A 131 -12.21 37.13 -14.70
N ASP A 132 -12.41 37.54 -15.96
CA ASP A 132 -12.65 38.92 -16.34
C ASP A 132 -14.14 39.21 -16.21
N TYR A 133 -14.48 40.21 -15.39
CA TYR A 133 -15.86 40.59 -15.12
C TYR A 133 -16.09 42.07 -15.42
N GLY A 134 -17.05 42.35 -16.30
CA GLY A 134 -17.49 43.68 -16.66
C GLY A 134 -19.01 43.82 -16.67
N LEU A 135 -19.49 45.06 -16.83
CA LEU A 135 -20.93 45.38 -16.83
C LEU A 135 -21.72 44.64 -17.92
N PHE A 136 -21.06 44.19 -18.99
CA PHE A 136 -21.68 43.59 -20.18
C PHE A 136 -21.10 42.25 -20.62
N SER A 137 -20.07 41.72 -19.93
CA SER A 137 -19.43 40.46 -20.29
C SER A 137 -18.80 39.78 -19.08
N GLU A 138 -18.99 38.47 -18.98
CA GLU A 138 -18.22 37.57 -18.14
C GLU A 138 -17.35 36.74 -19.07
N ASP A 139 -16.04 36.74 -18.88
CA ASP A 139 -15.11 35.96 -19.70
C ASP A 139 -14.10 35.25 -18.80
N VAL A 140 -13.68 34.05 -19.21
CA VAL A 140 -12.64 33.28 -18.54
C VAL A 140 -11.46 33.17 -19.50
N LYS A 141 -10.36 33.82 -19.17
CA LYS A 141 -9.14 33.84 -19.98
C LYS A 141 -8.05 33.01 -19.32
N ILE A 142 -7.22 32.40 -20.15
CA ILE A 142 -6.07 31.64 -19.68
C ILE A 142 -4.81 32.33 -20.24
N SER A 143 -3.86 32.60 -19.37
CA SER A 143 -2.55 33.11 -19.74
C SER A 143 -1.46 32.27 -19.11
N ARG A 144 -0.23 32.41 -19.59
CA ARG A 144 0.95 31.78 -19.00
C ARG A 144 1.98 32.85 -18.70
N GLU A 145 2.54 32.78 -17.51
CA GLU A 145 3.54 33.70 -16.97
C GLU A 145 4.72 32.85 -16.46
N PRO A 146 5.97 33.33 -16.57
CA PRO A 146 7.08 32.66 -15.89
C PRO A 146 6.85 32.64 -14.38
N ASP A 147 7.25 31.57 -13.71
CA ASP A 147 7.12 31.50 -12.25
C ASP A 147 7.93 32.63 -11.57
N PRO A 148 7.29 33.50 -10.76
CA PRO A 148 7.98 34.60 -10.08
C PRO A 148 9.15 34.12 -9.21
N ALA A 149 9.08 32.92 -8.61
CA ALA A 149 10.18 32.36 -7.83
C ALA A 149 11.41 32.02 -8.69
N ARG A 150 11.24 31.84 -10.00
CA ARG A 150 12.35 31.64 -10.95
C ARG A 150 12.96 32.97 -11.41
N ILE A 151 12.19 34.06 -11.33
CA ILE A 151 12.67 35.42 -11.63
C ILE A 151 13.44 36.00 -10.43
N ASP A 152 12.87 35.89 -9.23
CA ASP A 152 13.50 36.29 -7.97
C ASP A 152 13.33 35.18 -6.92
N PRO A 153 14.40 34.41 -6.65
CA PRO A 153 14.39 33.34 -5.66
C PRO A 153 14.10 33.79 -4.22
N ASN A 154 14.17 35.10 -3.92
CA ASN A 154 13.88 35.63 -2.59
C ASN A 154 12.38 35.86 -2.34
N ILE A 155 11.53 35.69 -3.35
CA ILE A 155 10.07 35.80 -3.19
C ILE A 155 9.59 34.61 -2.37
N ASP A 156 9.06 34.90 -1.18
CA ASP A 156 8.40 33.88 -0.34
C ASP A 156 7.00 33.57 -0.89
N THR A 157 6.91 32.51 -1.71
CA THR A 157 5.64 32.07 -2.30
C THR A 157 4.75 31.29 -1.34
N THR A 158 5.23 30.90 -0.15
CA THR A 158 4.52 29.99 0.76
C THR A 158 3.22 30.57 1.31
N ILE A 159 3.07 31.89 1.24
CA ILE A 159 1.91 32.63 1.75
C ILE A 159 0.65 32.40 0.87
N TRP A 160 0.82 32.18 -0.44
CA TRP A 160 -0.31 32.03 -1.38
C TRP A 160 -0.27 30.76 -2.23
N ARG A 161 0.90 30.11 -2.33
CA ARG A 161 1.10 28.90 -3.13
C ARG A 161 0.89 27.65 -2.28
N ILE A 162 -0.04 26.83 -2.73
CA ILE A 162 -0.40 25.56 -2.12
C ILE A 162 0.54 24.48 -2.68
N PRO A 163 1.23 23.70 -1.81
CA PRO A 163 2.30 22.80 -2.23
C PRO A 163 1.76 21.56 -2.95
N ILE A 164 2.62 20.93 -3.73
CA ILE A 164 2.24 19.79 -4.57
C ILE A 164 1.69 18.59 -3.78
N THR A 165 2.14 18.40 -2.54
CA THR A 165 1.71 17.34 -1.62
C THR A 165 0.21 17.37 -1.29
N THR A 166 -0.45 18.52 -1.43
CA THR A 166 -1.92 18.59 -1.27
C THR A 166 -2.67 18.16 -2.53
N THR A 167 -2.04 18.33 -3.69
CA THR A 167 -2.64 18.07 -5.01
C THR A 167 -2.28 16.70 -5.58
N TYR A 168 -1.27 16.03 -5.02
CA TYR A 168 -0.84 14.71 -5.42
C TYR A 168 -0.71 13.77 -4.22
N GLY A 169 -1.06 12.51 -4.42
CA GLY A 169 -0.76 11.40 -3.53
C GLY A 169 0.24 10.43 -4.17
N PRO A 170 0.66 9.40 -3.43
CA PRO A 170 1.51 8.35 -3.96
C PRO A 170 0.88 7.66 -5.17
N GLU A 171 1.73 7.32 -6.15
CA GLU A 171 1.36 6.52 -7.31
C GLU A 171 1.74 5.06 -7.08
N VAL A 172 0.76 4.15 -7.18
CA VAL A 172 1.03 2.71 -7.12
C VAL A 172 1.75 2.26 -8.39
N MET A 173 3.02 1.90 -8.25
CA MET A 173 3.81 1.35 -9.36
C MET A 173 3.46 -0.12 -9.61
N PHE A 174 3.46 -0.92 -8.55
CA PHE A 174 3.08 -2.32 -8.59
C PHE A 174 2.50 -2.79 -7.26
N ALA A 175 1.65 -3.81 -7.31
CA ALA A 175 1.11 -4.50 -6.15
C ALA A 175 0.87 -5.98 -6.47
N HIS A 176 1.76 -6.87 -6.04
CA HIS A 176 1.65 -8.33 -6.24
C HIS A 176 2.58 -9.10 -5.29
N ASP A 177 2.33 -10.40 -5.10
CA ASP A 177 3.14 -11.28 -4.24
C ASP A 177 3.30 -10.77 -2.79
N GLY A 178 2.32 -10.00 -2.31
CA GLY A 178 2.35 -9.35 -1.00
C GLY A 178 3.14 -8.04 -0.97
N TYR A 179 3.84 -7.68 -2.04
CA TYR A 179 4.57 -6.42 -2.15
C TYR A 179 3.72 -5.33 -2.78
N ARG A 180 3.94 -4.09 -2.35
CA ARG A 180 3.33 -2.88 -2.89
C ARG A 180 4.35 -1.76 -2.91
N ALA A 181 4.61 -1.19 -4.09
CA ALA A 181 5.51 -0.05 -4.26
C ALA A 181 4.74 1.20 -4.67
N GLU A 182 5.03 2.30 -4.01
CA GLU A 182 4.42 3.61 -4.22
C GLU A 182 5.47 4.67 -4.53
N TYR A 183 5.32 5.36 -5.65
CA TYR A 183 6.19 6.46 -6.06
C TYR A 183 5.61 7.81 -5.63
N ILE A 184 6.47 8.64 -5.04
CA ILE A 184 6.19 10.02 -4.70
C ILE A 184 7.27 10.89 -5.34
N GLY A 185 6.93 11.60 -6.40
CA GLY A 185 7.91 12.45 -7.08
C GLY A 185 7.38 13.11 -8.34
N PRO A 186 8.27 13.77 -9.09
CA PRO A 186 7.91 14.52 -10.28
C PRO A 186 7.35 13.65 -11.39
N GLN A 187 6.27 14.12 -12.01
CA GLN A 187 5.65 13.49 -13.16
C GLN A 187 5.52 14.50 -14.30
N ASN A 188 5.62 14.01 -15.53
CA ASN A 188 5.35 14.80 -16.72
C ASN A 188 4.54 13.94 -17.69
N ASN A 189 3.29 14.34 -17.91
CA ASN A 189 2.37 13.67 -18.84
C ASN A 189 2.20 12.16 -18.55
N GLY A 190 2.10 11.79 -17.28
CA GLY A 190 1.87 10.42 -16.81
C GLY A 190 3.13 9.59 -16.63
N ASN A 191 4.31 10.14 -16.89
CA ASN A 191 5.58 9.45 -16.70
C ASN A 191 6.34 10.08 -15.52
N PRO A 192 6.91 9.27 -14.61
CA PRO A 192 7.91 9.74 -13.66
C PRO A 192 9.07 10.42 -14.39
N VAL A 193 9.56 11.53 -13.85
CA VAL A 193 10.72 12.27 -14.37
C VAL A 193 11.57 12.79 -13.23
N GLY A 194 12.88 12.88 -13.43
CA GLY A 194 13.80 13.26 -12.34
C GLY A 194 13.74 12.26 -11.18
N THR A 195 14.11 12.71 -9.99
CA THR A 195 14.22 11.87 -8.80
C THR A 195 13.02 12.06 -7.86
N GLY A 196 12.54 10.96 -7.27
CA GLY A 196 11.53 10.96 -6.21
C GLY A 196 11.87 10.00 -5.08
N THR A 197 10.86 9.50 -4.39
CA THR A 197 10.99 8.43 -3.39
C THR A 197 10.07 7.28 -3.78
N VAL A 198 10.54 6.04 -3.65
CA VAL A 198 9.71 4.83 -3.79
C VAL A 198 9.61 4.14 -2.44
N GLU A 199 8.43 4.12 -1.86
CA GLU A 199 8.13 3.38 -0.64
C GLU A 199 7.65 1.97 -1.00
N ILE A 200 8.23 0.94 -0.37
CA ILE A 200 7.92 -0.46 -0.64
C ILE A 200 7.46 -1.13 0.65
N THR A 201 6.25 -1.68 0.63
CA THR A 201 5.69 -2.45 1.73
C THR A 201 5.52 -3.93 1.35
N ARG A 202 5.64 -4.81 2.34
CA ARG A 202 5.33 -6.23 2.24
C ARG A 202 4.24 -6.57 3.26
N ASN A 203 3.09 -7.01 2.80
CA ASN A 203 1.90 -7.27 3.62
C ASN A 203 1.58 -6.08 4.55
N GLU A 204 1.56 -4.87 3.97
CA GLU A 204 1.28 -3.60 4.67
C GLU A 204 2.31 -3.18 5.72
N GLN A 205 3.45 -3.87 5.81
CA GLN A 205 4.57 -3.47 6.67
C GLN A 205 5.69 -2.84 5.83
N PRO A 206 6.41 -1.82 6.32
CA PRO A 206 7.59 -1.27 5.64
C PRO A 206 8.60 -2.38 5.32
N PHE A 207 9.06 -2.41 4.08
CA PHE A 207 10.02 -3.41 3.59
C PHE A 207 11.29 -2.76 3.05
N ALA A 208 11.15 -1.75 2.21
CA ALA A 208 12.27 -0.95 1.71
C ALA A 208 11.81 0.45 1.31
N GLU A 209 12.74 1.39 1.27
CA GLU A 209 12.57 2.74 0.72
C GLU A 209 13.70 2.99 -0.28
N ILE A 210 13.39 3.59 -1.42
CA ILE A 210 14.37 4.03 -2.41
C ILE A 210 14.33 5.54 -2.46
N ASP A 211 15.33 6.17 -1.87
CA ASP A 211 15.54 7.62 -1.93
C ASP A 211 16.23 8.02 -3.22
N ASN A 212 16.00 9.28 -3.64
CA ASN A 212 16.51 9.81 -4.90
C ASN A 212 16.19 8.89 -6.11
N ALA A 213 15.03 8.23 -6.07
CA ALA A 213 14.63 7.22 -7.02
C ALA A 213 14.50 7.80 -8.43
N ASP A 214 15.35 7.34 -9.35
CA ASP A 214 15.24 7.59 -10.79
C ASP A 214 14.59 6.38 -11.45
N ILE A 215 13.44 6.63 -12.08
CA ILE A 215 12.65 5.64 -12.81
C ILE A 215 12.87 5.90 -14.30
N THR A 216 13.86 5.21 -14.89
CA THR A 216 14.21 5.35 -16.29
C THR A 216 14.03 4.03 -17.02
N GLY A 217 13.14 4.02 -18.02
CA GLY A 217 12.84 2.81 -18.78
C GLY A 217 12.25 1.71 -17.89
N ASP A 218 12.94 0.58 -17.80
CA ASP A 218 12.56 -0.59 -17.01
C ASP A 218 13.32 -0.70 -15.68
N LYS A 219 14.02 0.36 -15.25
CA LYS A 219 14.90 0.36 -14.08
C LYS A 219 14.44 1.37 -13.04
N ILE A 220 14.55 0.97 -11.77
CA ILE A 220 14.47 1.86 -10.62
C ILE A 220 15.84 1.84 -9.94
N THR A 221 16.45 3.00 -9.86
CA THR A 221 17.76 3.22 -9.21
C THR A 221 17.63 4.27 -8.12
N GLY A 222 18.53 4.26 -7.14
CA GLY A 222 18.53 5.21 -6.03
C GLY A 222 19.24 4.65 -4.80
N ASP A 223 19.12 5.37 -3.69
CA ASP A 223 19.66 4.96 -2.40
C ASP A 223 18.62 4.05 -1.71
N ILE A 224 18.86 2.75 -1.69
CA ILE A 224 17.89 1.77 -1.15
C ILE A 224 18.18 1.46 0.32
N GLU A 225 17.20 1.69 1.19
CA GLU A 225 17.21 1.26 2.58
C GLU A 225 16.20 0.12 2.79
N TYR A 226 16.68 -1.07 3.16
CA TYR A 226 15.83 -2.20 3.50
C TYR A 226 15.56 -2.25 5.01
N ALA A 227 14.31 -2.50 5.40
CA ALA A 227 13.89 -2.56 6.80
C ALA A 227 14.58 -3.70 7.60
N ASP A 228 15.05 -4.75 6.93
CA ASP A 228 15.81 -5.84 7.54
C ASP A 228 17.34 -5.62 7.51
N GLY A 229 17.78 -4.44 7.07
CA GLY A 229 19.19 -4.03 7.02
C GLY A 229 20.02 -4.75 5.97
N ARG A 230 19.40 -5.46 5.01
CA ARG A 230 20.14 -6.08 3.91
C ARG A 230 20.70 -5.01 2.96
N GLU A 231 21.81 -5.34 2.31
CA GLU A 231 22.37 -4.58 1.20
C GLU A 231 22.25 -5.42 -0.08
N VAL A 232 21.91 -4.79 -1.21
CA VAL A 232 21.80 -5.43 -2.51
C VAL A 232 22.59 -4.61 -3.52
N ASP A 233 23.50 -5.23 -4.27
CA ASP A 233 24.35 -4.55 -5.25
C ASP A 233 23.73 -4.44 -6.67
N GLY A 234 22.42 -4.63 -6.77
CA GLY A 234 21.68 -4.70 -8.02
C GLY A 234 20.45 -3.79 -8.07
N GLU A 235 20.08 -3.42 -9.28
CA GLU A 235 18.92 -2.55 -9.55
C GLU A 235 17.61 -3.34 -9.50
N TYR A 236 16.50 -2.64 -9.26
CA TYR A 236 15.16 -3.22 -9.43
C TYR A 236 14.68 -3.02 -10.86
N LEU A 237 14.36 -4.12 -11.55
CA LEU A 237 13.86 -4.11 -12.91
C LEU A 237 12.32 -4.11 -12.88
N SER A 238 11.67 -3.01 -13.27
CA SER A 238 10.22 -2.85 -13.23
C SER A 238 9.46 -3.75 -14.21
N ASP A 239 10.05 -4.07 -15.36
CA ASP A 239 9.40 -4.93 -16.37
C ASP A 239 9.36 -6.40 -15.93
N SER A 240 10.49 -6.90 -15.42
CA SER A 240 10.60 -8.26 -14.88
C SER A 240 10.20 -8.37 -13.42
N ARG A 241 9.95 -7.23 -12.76
CA ARG A 241 9.46 -7.07 -11.39
C ARG A 241 10.32 -7.81 -10.38
N GLN A 242 11.63 -7.69 -10.51
CA GLN A 242 12.62 -8.38 -9.69
C GLN A 242 13.93 -7.60 -9.63
N ILE A 243 14.74 -7.89 -8.61
CA ILE A 243 16.14 -7.50 -8.59
C ILE A 243 16.86 -8.14 -9.79
N GLU A 244 17.80 -7.41 -10.40
CA GLU A 244 18.63 -7.88 -11.50
C GLU A 244 19.25 -9.27 -11.20
N PRO A 245 19.09 -10.27 -12.09
CA PRO A 245 19.70 -11.59 -11.91
C PRO A 245 21.22 -11.52 -11.79
N GLY A 246 21.78 -12.28 -10.84
CA GLY A 246 23.22 -12.28 -10.56
C GLY A 246 23.65 -11.27 -9.50
N SER A 247 22.74 -10.42 -9.02
CA SER A 247 23.00 -9.52 -7.89
C SER A 247 23.24 -10.28 -6.60
N THR A 248 24.04 -9.70 -5.72
CA THR A 248 24.39 -10.18 -4.39
C THR A 248 23.63 -9.43 -3.32
N THR A 249 22.88 -10.16 -2.49
CA THR A 249 22.30 -9.66 -1.25
C THR A 249 23.20 -10.06 -0.07
N LYS A 250 23.49 -9.12 0.83
CA LYS A 250 24.20 -9.37 2.10
C LYS A 250 23.30 -8.98 3.27
N TRP A 251 23.21 -9.84 4.28
CA TRP A 251 22.45 -9.57 5.50
C TRP A 251 23.38 -9.21 6.67
N PRO A 252 22.87 -8.47 7.67
CA PRO A 252 23.66 -8.10 8.87
C PRO A 252 24.18 -9.30 9.68
N ASP A 253 23.54 -10.47 9.55
CA ASP A 253 23.99 -11.71 10.20
C ASP A 253 25.21 -12.38 9.53
N GLY A 254 25.72 -11.81 8.43
CA GLY A 254 26.85 -12.32 7.67
C GLY A 254 26.48 -13.32 6.58
N THR A 255 25.21 -13.70 6.46
CA THR A 255 24.71 -14.48 5.32
C THR A 255 24.76 -13.63 4.05
N SER A 256 25.07 -14.25 2.91
CA SER A 256 24.96 -13.62 1.60
C SER A 256 24.35 -14.55 0.56
N PHE A 257 23.70 -14.00 -0.45
CA PHE A 257 23.12 -14.74 -1.55
C PHE A 257 23.44 -14.08 -2.88
N THR A 258 23.83 -14.87 -3.88
CA THR A 258 24.02 -14.41 -5.25
C THR A 258 23.23 -15.31 -6.19
N GLY A 259 22.36 -14.72 -7.02
CA GLY A 259 21.57 -15.51 -7.96
C GLY A 259 20.33 -14.80 -8.47
N THR A 260 19.26 -15.56 -8.63
CA THR A 260 17.97 -15.06 -9.12
C THR A 260 17.01 -14.75 -7.99
N TYR A 261 16.13 -13.79 -8.25
CA TYR A 261 15.16 -13.29 -7.28
C TYR A 261 13.74 -13.50 -7.79
N ARG A 262 12.77 -13.47 -6.88
CA ARG A 262 11.35 -13.26 -7.17
C ARG A 262 10.92 -12.01 -6.43
N VAL A 263 10.69 -10.93 -7.15
CA VAL A 263 10.54 -9.59 -6.56
C VAL A 263 11.81 -9.23 -5.76
N PHE A 264 11.78 -9.36 -4.44
CA PHE A 264 12.91 -9.11 -3.54
C PHE A 264 13.39 -10.36 -2.78
N ASP A 265 12.72 -11.50 -2.98
CA ASP A 265 13.06 -12.73 -2.28
C ASP A 265 14.02 -13.59 -3.11
N PRO A 266 15.16 -14.05 -2.54
CA PRO A 266 16.05 -15.02 -3.17
C PRO A 266 15.29 -16.27 -3.64
N ARG A 267 15.62 -16.77 -4.83
CA ARG A 267 14.96 -17.93 -5.44
C ARG A 267 15.90 -19.09 -5.68
N GLU A 268 16.95 -18.87 -6.46
CA GLU A 268 17.89 -19.91 -6.87
C GLU A 268 19.26 -19.30 -7.12
N GLY A 269 20.29 -19.91 -6.53
CA GLY A 269 21.65 -19.40 -6.60
C GLY A 269 22.54 -19.97 -5.51
N GLU A 270 23.56 -19.21 -5.17
CA GLU A 270 24.50 -19.52 -4.11
C GLU A 270 24.13 -18.77 -2.83
N LEU A 271 23.82 -19.51 -1.75
CA LEU A 271 23.61 -18.99 -0.41
C LEU A 271 24.82 -19.32 0.46
N ARG A 272 25.58 -18.31 0.84
CA ARG A 272 26.68 -18.41 1.79
C ARG A 272 26.17 -18.11 3.20
N MET A 273 26.22 -19.08 4.08
CA MET A 273 25.76 -18.98 5.46
C MET A 273 26.81 -18.33 6.35
N ALA A 274 26.37 -17.78 7.49
CA ALA A 274 27.24 -17.10 8.46
C ALA A 274 28.36 -18.00 9.03
N ASP A 275 28.13 -19.32 9.08
CA ASP A 275 29.13 -20.32 9.51
C ASP A 275 30.18 -20.65 8.44
N GLY A 276 30.07 -20.05 7.25
CA GLY A 276 30.96 -20.28 6.12
C GLY A 276 30.54 -21.42 5.19
N ASN A 277 29.48 -22.17 5.53
CA ASN A 277 28.92 -23.17 4.62
C ASN A 277 28.27 -22.50 3.41
N VAL A 278 28.28 -23.18 2.27
CA VAL A 278 27.74 -22.68 1.01
C VAL A 278 26.70 -23.65 0.49
N TRP A 279 25.55 -23.14 0.10
CA TRP A 279 24.49 -23.88 -0.55
C TRP A 279 24.34 -23.41 -1.99
N GLN A 280 24.38 -24.33 -2.96
CA GLN A 280 24.05 -24.07 -4.35
C GLN A 280 22.74 -24.77 -4.70
N GLY A 281 21.69 -23.99 -4.97
CA GLY A 281 20.38 -24.51 -5.33
C GLY A 281 19.25 -23.53 -5.01
N PRO A 282 17.99 -24.02 -4.92
CA PRO A 282 16.86 -23.21 -4.53
C PRO A 282 16.98 -22.71 -3.10
N VAL A 283 16.47 -21.51 -2.84
CA VAL A 283 16.47 -20.84 -1.55
C VAL A 283 15.05 -20.41 -1.22
N ARG A 284 14.63 -20.59 0.03
CA ARG A 284 13.36 -20.07 0.54
C ARG A 284 13.58 -19.51 1.94
N GLU A 285 13.08 -18.31 2.20
CA GLU A 285 13.21 -17.66 3.52
C GLU A 285 14.67 -17.60 4.02
N ARG A 286 15.62 -17.33 3.10
CA ARG A 286 17.07 -17.29 3.37
C ARG A 286 17.65 -18.62 3.86
N LYS A 287 17.02 -19.74 3.50
CA LYS A 287 17.48 -21.10 3.84
C LYS A 287 17.53 -21.99 2.59
N PRO A 288 18.40 -23.02 2.60
CA PRO A 288 18.37 -24.08 1.59
C PRO A 288 16.97 -24.66 1.41
N ALA A 289 16.58 -24.92 0.17
CA ALA A 289 15.30 -25.51 -0.19
C ALA A 289 15.42 -26.39 -1.43
N GLY A 290 14.59 -27.42 -1.56
CA GLY A 290 14.57 -28.28 -2.74
C GLY A 290 15.92 -28.97 -2.99
N GLN A 291 16.12 -29.50 -4.20
CA GLN A 291 17.36 -30.21 -4.50
C GLN A 291 18.53 -29.25 -4.69
N GLY A 292 19.69 -29.55 -4.11
CA GLY A 292 20.91 -28.77 -4.28
C GLY A 292 22.12 -29.35 -3.56
N ARG A 293 23.24 -28.63 -3.63
CA ARG A 293 24.52 -29.03 -3.05
C ARG A 293 24.85 -28.16 -1.85
N LEU A 294 25.19 -28.79 -0.73
CA LEU A 294 25.83 -28.16 0.41
C LEU A 294 27.34 -28.38 0.33
N THR A 295 28.12 -27.32 0.52
CA THR A 295 29.57 -27.34 0.66
C THR A 295 29.93 -26.80 2.03
N TRP A 296 30.61 -27.59 2.85
CA TRP A 296 31.10 -27.15 4.16
C TRP A 296 32.32 -26.23 4.00
N TRP A 297 32.52 -25.32 4.94
CA TRP A 297 33.69 -24.43 4.94
C TRP A 297 35.03 -25.20 4.96
N GLU A 298 35.04 -26.44 5.47
CA GLU A 298 36.19 -27.35 5.48
C GLU A 298 36.46 -28.04 4.12
N GLY A 299 35.64 -27.79 3.09
CA GLY A 299 35.84 -28.29 1.72
C GLY A 299 35.14 -29.63 1.38
N GLY A 300 34.40 -30.22 2.32
CA GLY A 300 33.49 -31.33 2.03
C GLY A 300 32.23 -30.85 1.30
N TRP A 301 31.55 -31.72 0.56
CA TRP A 301 30.26 -31.43 -0.06
C TRP A 301 29.28 -32.60 0.03
N MET A 302 28.00 -32.30 -0.12
CA MET A 302 26.89 -33.27 -0.10
C MET A 302 25.73 -32.80 -0.97
N GLU A 303 25.20 -33.72 -1.78
CA GLU A 303 23.94 -33.53 -2.51
C GLU A 303 22.75 -33.79 -1.59
N LEU A 304 21.85 -32.83 -1.48
CA LEU A 304 20.61 -32.93 -0.74
C LEU A 304 19.43 -32.94 -1.72
N PRO A 305 18.55 -33.96 -1.69
CA PRO A 305 17.31 -33.93 -2.46
C PRO A 305 16.32 -32.87 -1.94
N GLU A 306 16.46 -32.47 -0.67
CA GLU A 306 15.65 -31.45 -0.03
C GLU A 306 16.51 -30.63 0.95
N GLY A 307 16.87 -29.42 0.55
CA GLY A 307 17.71 -28.50 1.31
C GLY A 307 17.07 -28.07 2.62
N SER A 308 15.74 -28.03 2.70
CA SER A 308 15.05 -27.69 3.96
C SER A 308 15.24 -28.73 5.07
N ALA A 309 15.75 -29.92 4.74
CA ALA A 309 16.17 -30.90 5.73
C ALA A 309 17.45 -30.51 6.48
N PHE A 310 18.30 -29.64 5.90
CA PHE A 310 19.50 -29.13 6.56
C PHE A 310 19.15 -28.17 7.70
N PRO A 311 19.82 -28.23 8.87
CA PRO A 311 20.98 -29.06 9.21
C PRO A 311 20.64 -30.42 9.86
N SER A 312 19.39 -30.86 9.80
CA SER A 312 18.88 -32.04 10.50
C SER A 312 18.64 -33.24 9.58
N GLN A 313 19.31 -33.28 8.43
CA GLN A 313 19.09 -34.30 7.40
C GLN A 313 19.30 -35.72 7.93
N THR A 314 18.45 -36.64 7.47
CA THR A 314 18.50 -38.06 7.82
C THR A 314 18.37 -38.88 6.55
N GLY A 315 19.28 -39.84 6.35
CA GLY A 315 19.29 -40.69 5.16
C GLY A 315 20.69 -40.99 4.63
N GLN A 316 20.70 -41.58 3.44
CA GLN A 316 21.89 -41.79 2.61
C GLN A 316 21.98 -40.67 1.57
N PHE A 317 23.16 -40.10 1.41
CA PHE A 317 23.43 -38.98 0.51
C PHE A 317 24.72 -39.21 -0.26
N VAL A 318 24.81 -38.66 -1.47
CA VAL A 318 26.08 -38.60 -2.20
C VAL A 318 26.90 -37.45 -1.65
N CYS A 319 28.12 -37.72 -1.23
CA CYS A 319 29.02 -36.74 -0.63
C CYS A 319 30.45 -36.94 -1.12
N GLY A 320 31.30 -35.94 -0.95
CA GLY A 320 32.73 -36.02 -1.22
C GLY A 320 33.47 -34.86 -0.58
N GLY A 321 34.71 -34.63 -1.01
CA GLY A 321 35.50 -33.46 -0.62
C GLY A 321 36.62 -33.22 -1.61
N GLU A 322 37.42 -32.19 -1.37
CA GLU A 322 38.54 -31.84 -2.25
C GLU A 322 39.53 -33.00 -2.47
N THR A 323 39.83 -33.74 -1.41
CA THR A 323 40.73 -34.92 -1.45
C THR A 323 40.01 -36.25 -1.22
N VAL A 324 38.67 -36.25 -1.11
CA VAL A 324 37.86 -37.43 -0.80
C VAL A 324 36.94 -37.71 -1.98
N ALA A 325 37.09 -38.89 -2.59
CA ALA A 325 36.26 -39.31 -3.71
C ALA A 325 34.77 -39.32 -3.34
N ALA A 326 33.92 -39.05 -4.33
CA ALA A 326 32.48 -39.12 -4.16
C ALA A 326 32.04 -40.53 -3.74
N GLY A 327 31.14 -40.61 -2.77
CA GLY A 327 30.60 -41.86 -2.26
C GLY A 327 29.36 -41.65 -1.39
N ASP A 328 28.92 -42.73 -0.76
CA ASP A 328 27.76 -42.70 0.13
C ASP A 328 28.14 -42.20 1.52
N CYS A 329 27.45 -41.15 1.98
CA CYS A 329 27.44 -40.71 3.37
C CYS A 329 26.09 -41.04 4.01
N TYR A 330 26.13 -41.40 5.29
CA TYR A 330 24.94 -41.68 6.09
C TYR A 330 24.81 -40.64 7.19
N TYR A 331 23.63 -40.04 7.32
CA TYR A 331 23.34 -39.04 8.34
C TYR A 331 22.06 -39.38 9.09
N TYR A 332 22.00 -39.00 10.37
CA TYR A 332 20.80 -39.08 11.18
C TYR A 332 20.69 -37.86 12.10
N GLY A 333 19.61 -37.09 11.96
CA GLY A 333 19.39 -35.83 12.67
C GLY A 333 20.55 -34.83 12.48
N GLY A 334 21.15 -34.78 11.29
CA GLY A 334 22.29 -33.91 10.99
C GLY A 334 23.66 -34.45 11.36
N LYS A 335 23.75 -35.57 12.08
CA LYS A 335 25.02 -36.18 12.49
C LYS A 335 25.46 -37.24 11.48
N LYS A 336 26.72 -37.17 11.06
CA LYS A 336 27.33 -38.19 10.18
C LYS A 336 27.51 -39.49 10.95
N LEU A 337 27.12 -40.60 10.33
CA LEU A 337 27.23 -41.95 10.85
C LEU A 337 28.39 -42.71 10.20
N SER A 338 28.77 -43.82 10.82
CA SER A 338 29.88 -44.67 10.36
C SER A 338 29.53 -45.52 9.13
N GLY A 339 28.25 -45.82 8.90
CA GLY A 339 27.81 -46.68 7.81
C GLY A 339 26.29 -46.91 7.78
N PRO A 340 25.82 -47.75 6.85
CA PRO A 340 24.39 -48.00 6.63
C PRO A 340 23.72 -48.78 7.78
N ASP A 341 24.44 -49.68 8.45
CA ASP A 341 23.88 -50.51 9.53
C ASP A 341 23.49 -49.67 10.75
N GLU A 342 24.31 -48.66 11.07
CA GLU A 342 24.05 -47.70 12.15
C GLU A 342 22.81 -46.85 11.82
N LEU A 343 22.67 -46.38 10.57
CA LEU A 343 21.49 -45.67 10.11
C LEU A 343 20.23 -46.53 10.23
N ALA A 344 20.28 -47.76 9.74
CA ALA A 344 19.15 -48.69 9.79
C ALA A 344 18.71 -48.96 11.24
N THR A 345 19.66 -49.12 12.16
CA THR A 345 19.39 -49.32 13.59
C THR A 345 18.67 -48.11 14.20
N LEU A 346 19.13 -46.90 13.90
CA LEU A 346 18.51 -45.67 14.41
C LEU A 346 17.12 -45.44 13.83
N MET A 347 16.92 -45.69 12.53
CA MET A 347 15.62 -45.58 11.88
C MET A 347 14.62 -46.60 12.41
N GLU A 348 15.02 -47.85 12.63
CA GLU A 348 14.14 -48.87 13.20
C GLU A 348 13.79 -48.55 14.67
N ARG A 349 14.75 -48.03 15.45
CA ARG A 349 14.48 -47.55 16.81
C ARG A 349 13.40 -46.46 16.79
N ASP A 350 13.49 -45.48 15.91
CA ASP A 350 12.48 -44.41 15.80
C ASP A 350 11.13 -44.95 15.36
N ARG A 351 11.10 -45.93 14.45
CA ARG A 351 9.88 -46.61 14.03
C ARG A 351 9.21 -47.32 15.21
N GLN A 352 9.99 -47.99 16.06
CA GLN A 352 9.49 -48.66 17.26
C GLN A 352 9.01 -47.66 18.31
N LEU A 353 9.73 -46.56 18.52
CA LEU A 353 9.32 -45.49 19.43
C LEU A 353 8.04 -44.82 18.96
N ALA A 354 7.91 -44.54 17.67
CA ALA A 354 6.70 -43.98 17.07
C ALA A 354 5.51 -44.97 17.19
N ALA A 355 5.74 -46.26 16.93
CA ALA A 355 4.71 -47.29 17.11
C ALA A 355 4.27 -47.41 18.58
N LYS A 356 5.21 -47.36 19.52
CA LYS A 356 4.92 -47.37 20.95
C LYS A 356 4.13 -46.13 21.39
N ALA A 357 4.54 -44.94 20.95
CA ALA A 357 3.84 -43.69 21.23
C ALA A 357 2.41 -43.71 20.67
N ALA A 358 2.23 -44.21 19.45
CA ALA A 358 0.91 -44.39 18.84
C ALA A 358 0.04 -45.39 19.63
N ALA A 359 0.61 -46.50 20.10
CA ALA A 359 -0.09 -47.48 20.92
C ALA A 359 -0.48 -46.89 22.29
N GLU A 360 0.39 -46.12 22.92
CA GLU A 360 0.10 -45.41 24.18
C GLU A 360 -0.98 -44.34 24.00
N GLU A 361 -0.96 -43.58 22.90
CA GLU A 361 -2.01 -42.61 22.58
C GLU A 361 -3.35 -43.31 22.34
N ALA A 362 -3.35 -44.41 21.59
CA ALA A 362 -4.55 -45.23 21.39
C ALA A 362 -5.09 -45.79 22.71
N ALA A 363 -4.22 -46.27 23.59
CA ALA A 363 -4.59 -46.74 24.91
C ALA A 363 -5.13 -45.61 25.81
N ARG A 364 -4.56 -44.39 25.73
CA ARG A 364 -5.09 -43.21 26.44
C ARG A 364 -6.48 -42.82 25.92
N LYS A 365 -6.71 -42.85 24.61
CA LYS A 365 -8.02 -42.62 24.01
C LYS A 365 -9.05 -43.67 24.48
N ALA A 366 -8.67 -44.95 24.46
CA ALA A 366 -9.52 -46.03 24.97
C ALA A 366 -9.78 -45.94 26.49
N ALA A 367 -8.79 -45.50 27.28
CA ALA A 367 -8.93 -45.27 28.71
C ALA A 367 -9.83 -44.05 29.02
N SER A 368 -9.78 -43.00 28.20
CA SER A 368 -10.71 -41.87 28.30
C SER A 368 -12.15 -42.23 27.92
N GLU A 369 -12.35 -43.21 27.03
CA GLU A 369 -13.68 -43.76 26.71
C GLU A 369 -14.21 -44.69 27.81
N THR A 370 -13.34 -45.36 28.57
CA THR A 370 -13.73 -46.24 29.69
C THR A 370 -13.82 -45.54 31.06
N THR A 371 -13.36 -44.29 31.17
CA THR A 371 -13.45 -43.46 32.39
C THR A 371 -14.50 -42.34 32.28
N GLN A 372 -15.41 -42.42 31.31
CA GLN A 372 -16.72 -41.79 31.52
C GLN A 372 -17.49 -42.70 32.47
N PRO A 373 -17.95 -42.21 33.64
CA PRO A 373 -18.97 -42.93 34.37
C PRO A 373 -20.09 -43.20 33.38
N GLN A 374 -20.49 -44.46 33.27
CA GLN A 374 -21.80 -44.83 32.77
C GLN A 374 -22.82 -44.32 33.80
N ALA A 375 -22.90 -42.98 33.92
CA ALA A 375 -24.04 -42.31 34.47
C ALA A 375 -25.18 -42.82 33.59
N THR A 376 -26.22 -43.34 34.23
CA THR A 376 -27.55 -43.36 33.65
C THR A 376 -27.84 -41.93 33.18
N ALA A 377 -27.41 -41.58 31.96
CA ALA A 377 -27.76 -40.33 31.33
C ALA A 377 -29.26 -40.40 31.25
N GLN A 378 -29.92 -39.62 32.11
CA GLN A 378 -31.36 -39.50 32.08
C GLN A 378 -31.65 -38.79 30.76
N SER A 379 -31.77 -39.56 29.69
CA SER A 379 -32.09 -39.07 28.36
C SER A 379 -33.49 -38.47 28.37
N GLY A 380 -33.68 -37.42 27.59
CA GLY A 380 -34.95 -36.71 27.50
C GLY A 380 -34.91 -35.33 28.16
N CYS A 381 -35.66 -34.40 27.58
CA CYS A 381 -35.61 -32.98 27.94
C CYS A 381 -36.04 -32.66 29.36
N ARG A 382 -36.77 -33.58 30.01
CA ARG A 382 -37.07 -33.50 31.43
C ARG A 382 -35.83 -33.39 32.32
N ASN A 383 -34.68 -33.83 31.84
CA ASN A 383 -33.43 -33.83 32.60
C ASN A 383 -32.47 -32.70 32.19
N ALA A 384 -32.83 -31.90 31.18
CA ALA A 384 -32.01 -30.79 30.72
C ALA A 384 -31.99 -29.66 31.76
N SER A 385 -30.80 -29.33 32.26
CA SER A 385 -30.55 -28.20 33.15
C SER A 385 -29.08 -27.75 33.02
N GLY A 386 -28.79 -26.50 33.35
CA GLY A 386 -27.45 -25.94 33.22
C GLY A 386 -27.35 -24.86 32.14
N THR A 387 -26.14 -24.60 31.68
CA THR A 387 -25.85 -23.59 30.65
C THR A 387 -25.43 -24.31 29.38
N PHE A 388 -26.04 -23.97 28.25
CA PHE A 388 -25.77 -24.54 26.95
C PHE A 388 -25.38 -23.45 25.97
N ARG A 389 -24.49 -23.74 25.03
CA ARG A 389 -24.02 -22.82 23.99
C ARG A 389 -24.27 -23.41 22.61
N ASP A 390 -24.59 -22.55 21.66
CA ASP A 390 -24.68 -22.97 20.26
C ASP A 390 -23.29 -23.27 19.67
N ASN A 391 -23.25 -23.94 18.52
CA ASN A 391 -22.00 -24.31 17.86
C ASN A 391 -21.18 -23.10 17.38
N THR A 392 -21.77 -21.89 17.32
CA THR A 392 -21.06 -20.65 16.94
C THR A 392 -20.50 -19.89 18.14
N GLY A 393 -20.88 -20.25 19.37
CA GLY A 393 -20.52 -19.56 20.60
C GLY A 393 -21.19 -18.20 20.80
N ASN A 394 -22.12 -17.81 19.92
CA ASN A 394 -22.79 -16.51 19.96
C ASN A 394 -24.09 -16.54 20.77
N SER A 395 -24.64 -17.72 21.06
CA SER A 395 -25.88 -17.86 21.82
C SER A 395 -25.66 -18.74 23.06
N THR A 396 -26.21 -18.30 24.19
CA THR A 396 -26.18 -19.01 25.47
C THR A 396 -27.60 -19.17 25.99
N LEU A 397 -27.97 -20.42 26.26
CA LEU A 397 -29.22 -20.81 26.87
C LEU A 397 -28.94 -21.31 28.28
N LYS A 398 -29.69 -20.83 29.28
CA LYS A 398 -29.61 -21.32 30.65
C LYS A 398 -30.97 -21.85 31.09
N LEU A 399 -30.97 -23.02 31.72
CA LEU A 399 -32.11 -23.68 32.35
C LEU A 399 -31.75 -23.92 33.83
N ASP A 400 -32.52 -23.37 34.77
CA ASP A 400 -32.16 -23.41 36.19
C ASP A 400 -32.34 -24.79 36.85
N SER A 401 -33.27 -25.61 36.36
CA SER A 401 -33.70 -26.85 37.01
C SER A 401 -34.19 -27.90 36.01
N PRO A 402 -34.02 -29.22 36.25
CA PRO A 402 -34.65 -30.24 35.43
C PRO A 402 -36.19 -30.16 35.46
N GLY A 403 -36.85 -30.43 34.34
CA GLY A 403 -38.30 -30.63 34.28
C GLY A 403 -39.09 -29.34 34.12
N GLN A 404 -38.88 -28.36 34.98
CA GLN A 404 -39.56 -27.06 34.91
C GLN A 404 -38.79 -26.02 35.72
N GLY A 405 -38.89 -24.75 35.33
CA GLY A 405 -38.19 -23.68 36.03
C GLY A 405 -38.09 -22.39 35.22
N ASN A 406 -37.07 -21.59 35.53
CA ASN A 406 -36.76 -20.35 34.81
C ASN A 406 -35.54 -20.55 33.92
N GLY A 407 -35.63 -19.98 32.71
CA GLY A 407 -34.53 -19.95 31.78
C GLY A 407 -34.20 -18.53 31.34
N ASN A 408 -33.00 -18.39 30.80
CA ASN A 408 -32.52 -17.16 30.20
C ASN A 408 -31.84 -17.48 28.88
N PHE A 409 -32.12 -16.69 27.85
CA PHE A 409 -31.46 -16.80 26.56
C PHE A 409 -30.76 -15.49 26.23
N VAL A 410 -29.48 -15.59 25.87
CA VAL A 410 -28.64 -14.48 25.43
C VAL A 410 -28.09 -14.79 24.06
N SER A 411 -28.19 -13.87 23.12
CA SER A 411 -27.61 -14.01 21.77
C SER A 411 -26.91 -12.73 21.34
N TYR A 412 -25.81 -12.88 20.60
CA TYR A 412 -25.06 -11.76 20.04
C TYR A 412 -25.16 -11.70 18.52
N THR A 413 -25.42 -10.51 17.99
CA THR A 413 -25.43 -10.22 16.55
C THR A 413 -24.41 -9.14 16.21
N TYR A 414 -23.89 -9.15 14.98
CA TYR A 414 -22.85 -8.22 14.50
C TYR A 414 -23.37 -7.42 13.31
N GLY A 415 -23.23 -6.09 13.36
CA GLY A 415 -23.53 -5.20 12.23
C GLY A 415 -22.33 -4.33 11.90
N SER A 416 -21.68 -4.59 10.76
CA SER A 416 -20.52 -3.91 10.12
C SER A 416 -19.30 -3.51 10.97
N ALA A 417 -19.47 -3.03 12.20
CA ALA A 417 -18.43 -2.83 13.24
C ALA A 417 -18.97 -2.89 14.69
N GLN A 418 -20.28 -3.09 14.92
CA GLN A 418 -20.94 -3.04 16.23
C GLN A 418 -21.48 -4.42 16.64
N LYS A 419 -21.44 -4.71 17.95
CA LYS A 419 -21.95 -5.94 18.56
C LYS A 419 -23.20 -5.62 19.37
N PHE A 420 -24.28 -6.34 19.13
CA PHE A 420 -25.55 -6.18 19.83
C PHE A 420 -25.86 -7.42 20.66
N ARG A 421 -26.56 -7.22 21.78
CA ARG A 421 -26.96 -8.28 22.71
C ARG A 421 -28.48 -8.32 22.81
N PHE A 422 -29.04 -9.47 22.48
CA PHE A 422 -30.42 -9.82 22.80
C PHE A 422 -30.44 -10.68 24.07
N GLU A 423 -31.27 -10.32 25.05
CA GLU A 423 -31.48 -11.09 26.27
C GLU A 423 -32.97 -11.22 26.58
N ILE A 424 -33.43 -12.44 26.86
CA ILE A 424 -34.82 -12.73 27.23
C ILE A 424 -34.90 -13.81 28.30
N GLY A 425 -35.59 -13.50 29.39
CA GLY A 425 -35.98 -14.46 30.42
C GLY A 425 -37.29 -15.16 30.08
N PHE A 426 -37.43 -16.41 30.51
CA PHE A 426 -38.64 -17.22 30.30
C PHE A 426 -38.87 -18.23 31.42
N THR A 427 -40.09 -18.73 31.55
CA THR A 427 -40.38 -19.94 32.34
C THR A 427 -40.61 -21.11 31.41
N TYR A 428 -40.27 -22.32 31.83
CA TYR A 428 -40.46 -23.52 31.01
C TYR A 428 -40.98 -24.71 31.80
N VAL A 429 -41.62 -25.63 31.07
CA VAL A 429 -41.98 -26.98 31.51
C VAL A 429 -41.60 -27.94 30.38
N THR A 430 -41.01 -29.08 30.72
CA THR A 430 -40.50 -30.07 29.76
C THR A 430 -41.19 -31.41 29.95
N THR A 431 -41.39 -32.09 28.83
CA THR A 431 -41.65 -33.53 28.76
C THR A 431 -40.35 -34.24 28.32
N PRO A 432 -40.32 -35.57 28.17
CA PRO A 432 -39.16 -36.24 27.60
C PRO A 432 -38.78 -35.72 26.20
N ASP A 433 -39.75 -35.29 25.39
CA ASP A 433 -39.57 -35.01 23.96
C ASP A 433 -39.97 -33.58 23.54
N SER A 434 -40.36 -32.72 24.49
CA SER A 434 -40.79 -31.35 24.21
C SER A 434 -40.50 -30.38 25.34
N ILE A 435 -40.42 -29.10 25.00
CA ILE A 435 -40.33 -27.98 25.95
C ILE A 435 -41.38 -26.93 25.63
N SER A 436 -42.17 -26.56 26.63
CA SER A 436 -43.14 -25.47 26.59
C SER A 436 -42.52 -24.25 27.26
N VAL A 437 -42.38 -23.15 26.53
CA VAL A 437 -41.74 -21.91 26.99
C VAL A 437 -42.76 -20.78 27.05
N THR A 438 -42.76 -20.06 28.16
CA THR A 438 -43.49 -18.80 28.34
C THR A 438 -42.49 -17.66 28.49
N TYR A 439 -42.38 -16.82 27.46
CA TYR A 439 -41.41 -15.74 27.42
C TYR A 439 -41.86 -14.50 28.19
N GLY A 440 -40.91 -13.86 28.86
CA GLY A 440 -41.05 -12.50 29.36
C GLY A 440 -40.73 -11.46 28.30
N ASN A 441 -40.40 -10.24 28.73
CA ASN A 441 -39.96 -9.17 27.84
C ASN A 441 -38.47 -9.33 27.52
N GLY A 442 -38.13 -9.42 26.25
CA GLY A 442 -36.76 -9.40 25.74
C GLY A 442 -36.23 -7.97 25.61
N THR A 443 -34.93 -7.83 25.77
CA THR A 443 -34.19 -6.57 25.60
C THR A 443 -33.14 -6.73 24.51
N TYR A 444 -33.13 -5.79 23.58
CA TYR A 444 -32.08 -5.65 22.58
C TYR A 444 -31.24 -4.42 22.93
N SER A 445 -29.94 -4.61 23.08
CA SER A 445 -29.02 -3.60 23.58
C SER A 445 -27.73 -3.56 22.78
N ASP A 446 -27.07 -2.40 22.78
CA ASP A 446 -25.68 -2.31 22.34
C ASP A 446 -24.79 -3.02 23.37
N ALA A 447 -23.97 -3.99 22.92
CA ALA A 447 -23.24 -4.87 23.82
C ALA A 447 -22.03 -4.18 24.50
N ALA A 448 -21.54 -3.07 23.94
CA ALA A 448 -20.41 -2.33 24.50
C ALA A 448 -20.86 -1.31 25.56
N THR A 449 -21.97 -0.64 25.31
CA THR A 449 -22.49 0.44 26.17
C THR A 449 -23.59 -0.02 27.12
N GLY A 450 -24.24 -1.16 26.86
CA GLY A 450 -25.40 -1.64 27.60
C GLY A 450 -26.69 -0.85 27.34
N GLN A 451 -26.67 0.09 26.40
CA GLN A 451 -27.84 0.90 26.07
C GLN A 451 -28.94 0.03 25.47
N VAL A 452 -30.12 0.01 26.09
CA VAL A 452 -31.30 -0.68 25.56
C VAL A 452 -31.83 0.09 24.35
N LEU A 453 -31.77 -0.53 23.19
CA LEU A 453 -32.23 0.03 21.91
C LEU A 453 -33.70 -0.31 21.66
N GLN A 454 -34.13 -1.51 22.06
CA GLN A 454 -35.50 -1.97 21.85
C GLN A 454 -35.91 -2.98 22.92
N ARG A 455 -37.20 -2.98 23.29
CA ARG A 455 -37.83 -4.06 24.04
C ARG A 455 -38.81 -4.80 23.12
N MET A 456 -38.80 -6.12 23.19
CA MET A 456 -39.60 -6.97 22.30
C MET A 456 -40.19 -8.15 23.06
N SER A 457 -41.37 -8.60 22.64
CA SER A 457 -42.03 -9.80 23.17
C SER A 457 -41.83 -10.97 22.19
N ALA A 458 -41.53 -12.15 22.72
CA ALA A 458 -41.48 -13.38 21.93
C ALA A 458 -42.76 -14.22 22.13
N PRO A 459 -43.28 -14.90 21.09
CA PRO A 459 -44.44 -15.76 21.22
C PRO A 459 -44.11 -16.98 22.10
N SER A 460 -44.95 -17.20 23.12
CA SER A 460 -44.86 -18.40 23.96
C SER A 460 -45.40 -19.61 23.20
N GLY A 461 -44.82 -20.80 23.42
CA GLY A 461 -45.17 -21.98 22.64
C GLY A 461 -44.43 -23.24 23.07
N THR A 462 -44.75 -24.35 22.41
CA THR A 462 -44.14 -25.67 22.67
C THR A 462 -43.36 -26.12 21.45
N VAL A 463 -42.11 -26.54 21.64
CA VAL A 463 -41.25 -27.07 20.57
C VAL A 463 -40.78 -28.47 20.89
N SER A 464 -40.40 -29.21 19.84
CA SER A 464 -39.76 -30.52 19.99
C SER A 464 -38.39 -30.37 20.64
N CYS A 465 -38.03 -31.35 21.46
CA CYS A 465 -36.82 -31.30 22.26
C CYS A 465 -36.17 -32.68 22.38
N ARG A 466 -34.84 -32.75 22.28
CA ARG A 466 -34.05 -33.95 22.57
C ARG A 466 -32.84 -33.61 23.43
N PHE A 467 -32.57 -34.40 24.46
CA PHE A 467 -31.38 -34.24 25.31
C PHE A 467 -30.72 -35.59 25.57
N ASP A 468 -29.41 -35.69 25.31
CA ASP A 468 -28.61 -36.92 25.48
C ASP A 468 -27.64 -36.87 26.67
N GLY A 469 -27.72 -35.83 27.51
CA GLY A 469 -26.82 -35.60 28.63
C GLY A 469 -25.77 -34.54 28.36
N ASN A 470 -25.51 -34.19 27.10
CA ASN A 470 -24.55 -33.13 26.74
C ASN A 470 -25.08 -32.21 25.62
N LEU A 471 -25.80 -32.77 24.65
CA LEU A 471 -26.40 -32.06 23.52
C LEU A 471 -27.90 -31.91 23.74
N LEU A 472 -28.36 -30.67 23.83
CA LEU A 472 -29.75 -30.28 23.83
C LEU A 472 -30.13 -29.78 22.43
N VAL A 473 -31.13 -30.39 21.82
CA VAL A 473 -31.69 -29.97 20.53
C VAL A 473 -33.10 -29.45 20.77
N MET A 474 -33.38 -28.19 20.47
CA MET A 474 -34.71 -27.59 20.55
C MET A 474 -35.09 -27.03 19.19
N ASP A 475 -36.22 -27.49 18.63
CA ASP A 475 -36.69 -27.10 17.29
C ASP A 475 -35.61 -27.23 16.19
N GLY A 476 -34.78 -28.28 16.28
CA GLY A 476 -33.68 -28.54 15.35
C GLY A 476 -32.39 -27.73 15.61
N VAL A 477 -32.37 -26.81 16.58
CA VAL A 477 -31.17 -26.04 16.94
C VAL A 477 -30.39 -26.76 18.04
N GLU A 478 -29.10 -26.96 17.81
CA GLU A 478 -28.17 -27.65 18.72
C GLU A 478 -27.52 -26.70 19.74
N TYR A 479 -27.58 -27.09 21.01
CA TYR A 479 -26.90 -26.43 22.12
C TYR A 479 -26.13 -27.46 22.95
N ARG A 480 -24.84 -27.23 23.19
CA ARG A 480 -23.96 -28.12 23.96
C ARG A 480 -23.68 -27.54 25.33
N GLN A 481 -23.67 -28.40 26.35
CA GLN A 481 -23.44 -28.02 27.75
C GLN A 481 -22.00 -27.58 28.02
#